data_AF-A0A939AJY3-F1
#
_entry.id   AF-A0A939AJY3-F1
#
_cell.length_a   1.000
_cell.length_b   1.000
_cell.length_c   1.000
_cell.angle_alpha   90.00
_cell.angle_beta   90.00
_cell.angle_gamma   90.00
#
_symmetry.space_group_name_H-M   'P 1'
#
loop_
_entity.id
_entity.type
_entity.pdbx_description
1 polymer ?
#
loop_
_entity_poly.entity_id
_entity_poly.type
_entity_poly.pdbx_seq_one_letter_code
_entity_poly.pdbx_strand_id
1 'polypeptide(L)'
;IYMHEAQQYFVQDLNLETHIAQLVPVGLDYYTEAQQQSEIKVLAVNEHVSLSAFGKKWGEVGSKGYGEIQVTTQVVGFRKLRWFTNETLGQEALDLPPSELQTTGYWLTLSEATLAHLRDAGVWSNDPNDYGPEWSKVRLAVRKRDQFTCQVCGVLESNREHDVHHKVPFRAFIQNGVVDREQANRLENLTTLCSGCHKKVEQNVRIRSGLAGLGFVLGNLAPLFLMCDAGDLGVYSEPAWSAVNGMPSVVLYDRIPAGIGFSERLFELHDELILRALELVSGCACDSGCPSCVGPGGENGYGGKAETLAILKELRP
;
A
#
# COMPACT_ATOMS: atom_id res chain seq x y z
N ILE A 1 -19.75 -12.22 7.43
CA ILE A 1 -19.93 -13.67 7.72
C ILE A 1 -18.91 -14.05 8.75
N TYR A 2 -19.38 -14.51 9.91
CA TYR A 2 -18.52 -15.04 10.96
C TYR A 2 -18.40 -16.56 10.81
N MET A 3 -17.19 -17.08 10.97
CA MET A 3 -16.89 -18.50 10.87
C MET A 3 -16.53 -19.01 12.26
N HIS A 4 -17.24 -20.01 12.74
CA HIS A 4 -16.97 -20.63 14.04
C HIS A 4 -17.11 -22.15 13.91
N GLU A 5 -16.05 -22.89 14.25
CA GLU A 5 -16.02 -24.36 14.08
C GLU A 5 -16.43 -24.82 12.67
N ALA A 6 -15.98 -24.09 11.64
CA ALA A 6 -16.35 -24.27 10.23
C ALA A 6 -17.84 -24.09 9.90
N GLN A 7 -18.65 -23.63 10.85
CA GLN A 7 -20.03 -23.21 10.63
C GLN A 7 -20.09 -21.72 10.30
N GLN A 8 -21.02 -21.36 9.41
CA GLN A 8 -21.17 -19.98 8.94
C GLN A 8 -22.32 -19.30 9.67
N TYR A 9 -22.08 -18.05 10.06
CA TYR A 9 -23.08 -17.21 10.67
C TYR A 9 -23.13 -15.84 10.00
N PHE A 10 -24.35 -15.37 9.72
CA PHE A 10 -24.58 -14.02 9.28
C PHE A 10 -24.79 -13.12 10.51
N VAL A 11 -24.03 -12.03 10.59
CA VAL A 11 -24.20 -11.02 11.64
C VAL A 11 -25.38 -10.15 11.27
N GLN A 12 -26.50 -10.28 11.97
CA GLN A 12 -27.71 -9.49 11.74
C GLN A 12 -27.62 -8.10 12.36
N ASP A 13 -27.01 -8.02 13.54
CA ASP A 13 -26.83 -6.78 14.30
C ASP A 13 -25.47 -6.81 15.00
N LEU A 14 -24.83 -5.65 15.08
CA LEU A 14 -23.56 -5.46 15.77
C LEU A 14 -23.65 -4.22 16.66
N ASN A 15 -23.75 -4.44 17.96
CA ASN A 15 -23.79 -3.39 18.96
C ASN A 15 -22.39 -3.21 19.58
N LEU A 16 -21.70 -2.15 19.19
CA LEU A 16 -20.34 -1.87 19.62
C LEU A 16 -20.25 -1.35 21.07
N GLU A 17 -21.31 -0.76 21.61
CA GLU A 17 -21.33 -0.25 22.99
C GLU A 17 -21.43 -1.39 24.01
N THR A 18 -22.24 -2.40 23.70
CA THR A 18 -22.43 -3.59 24.55
C THR A 18 -21.48 -4.72 24.20
N HIS A 19 -20.72 -4.59 23.10
CA HIS A 19 -19.85 -5.62 22.53
C HIS A 19 -20.60 -6.92 22.18
N ILE A 20 -21.84 -6.81 21.70
CA ILE A 20 -22.68 -7.96 21.32
C ILE A 20 -22.90 -7.95 19.82
N ALA A 21 -22.62 -9.10 19.18
CA ALA A 21 -23.04 -9.39 17.81
C ALA A 21 -24.17 -10.42 17.84
N GLN A 22 -25.28 -10.14 17.16
CA GLN A 22 -26.37 -11.08 16.99
C GLN A 22 -26.19 -11.82 15.68
N LEU A 23 -26.21 -13.16 15.75
CA LEU A 23 -25.85 -14.02 14.64
C LEU A 23 -26.96 -15.01 14.33
N VAL A 24 -27.15 -15.32 13.04
CA VAL A 24 -27.99 -16.44 12.60
C VAL A 24 -27.18 -17.41 11.76
N PRO A 25 -27.38 -18.73 11.91
CA PRO A 25 -26.70 -19.71 11.10
C PRO A 25 -27.12 -19.58 9.64
N VAL A 26 -26.16 -19.69 8.72
CA VAL A 26 -26.37 -19.60 7.27
C VAL A 26 -25.54 -20.63 6.52
N GLY A 27 -25.89 -20.90 5.26
CA GLY A 27 -25.11 -21.76 4.36
C GLY A 27 -24.87 -21.04 3.04
N LEU A 28 -23.87 -20.15 3.02
CA LEU A 28 -23.55 -19.32 1.86
C LEU A 28 -22.34 -19.90 1.11
N ASP A 29 -22.25 -19.59 -0.19
CA ASP A 29 -21.13 -19.95 -1.06
C ASP A 29 -19.99 -18.92 -1.04
N TYR A 30 -20.03 -17.98 -0.08
CA TYR A 30 -19.01 -16.94 0.08
C TYR A 30 -18.66 -16.67 1.54
N TYR A 31 -17.50 -16.05 1.76
CA TYR A 31 -17.06 -15.47 3.03
C TYR A 31 -16.74 -13.99 2.85
N THR A 32 -16.48 -13.29 3.96
CA THR A 32 -16.22 -11.84 3.94
C THR A 32 -14.84 -11.50 4.48
N GLU A 33 -14.17 -10.56 3.83
CA GLU A 33 -12.90 -9.99 4.28
C GLU A 33 -13.05 -8.47 4.48
N ALA A 34 -12.73 -7.97 5.66
CA ALA A 34 -12.86 -6.55 5.98
C ALA A 34 -11.85 -5.70 5.18
N GLN A 35 -12.28 -4.50 4.79
CA GLN A 35 -11.44 -3.46 4.20
C GLN A 35 -11.16 -2.41 5.27
N GLN A 36 -9.89 -2.22 5.59
CA GLN A 36 -9.41 -1.29 6.60
C GLN A 36 -8.61 -0.17 5.97
N GLN A 37 -8.73 1.02 6.55
CA GLN A 37 -7.87 2.16 6.27
C GLN A 37 -7.23 2.59 7.59
N SER A 38 -5.97 2.98 7.51
CA SER A 38 -5.23 3.49 8.65
C SER A 38 -4.60 4.83 8.30
N GLU A 39 -4.58 5.74 9.26
CA GLU A 39 -3.87 7.02 9.21
C GLU A 39 -2.93 7.09 10.40
N ILE A 40 -1.74 7.66 10.21
CA ILE A 40 -0.78 7.90 11.29
C ILE A 40 -0.51 9.39 11.42
N LYS A 41 -0.66 9.89 12.65
CA LYS A 41 -0.26 11.25 13.07
C LYS A 41 0.89 11.17 14.05
N VAL A 42 1.90 12.03 13.88
CA VAL A 42 2.96 12.20 14.87
C VAL A 42 2.46 13.15 15.95
N LEU A 43 2.54 12.71 17.20
CA LEU A 43 2.16 13.49 18.38
C LEU A 43 3.38 14.21 18.96
N ALA A 44 4.50 13.51 19.07
CA ALA A 44 5.77 14.06 19.53
C ALA A 44 6.94 13.37 18.81
N VAL A 45 8.01 14.12 18.57
CA VAL A 45 9.27 13.59 18.04
C VAL A 45 10.27 13.57 19.18
N ASN A 46 10.74 12.38 19.54
CA ASN A 46 11.73 12.18 20.59
C ASN A 46 13.13 12.29 20.00
N GLU A 47 13.37 11.62 18.88
CA GLU A 47 14.64 11.66 18.18
C GLU A 47 14.43 11.75 16.66
N HIS A 48 15.32 12.49 16.00
CA HIS A 48 15.35 12.62 14.55
C HIS A 48 16.79 12.75 14.07
N VAL A 49 17.15 11.99 13.05
CA VAL A 49 18.51 11.94 12.50
C VAL A 49 18.43 11.93 10.98
N SER A 50 19.06 12.93 10.35
CA SER A 50 19.35 12.90 8.91
C SER A 50 20.34 11.81 8.57
N LEU A 51 20.02 11.04 7.54
CA LEU A 51 20.84 9.95 7.03
C LEU A 51 21.66 10.46 5.87
N SER A 52 22.97 10.22 5.92
CA SER A 52 23.90 10.50 4.81
C SER A 52 24.68 9.24 4.50
N ALA A 53 24.88 8.94 3.23
CA ALA A 53 25.63 7.75 2.82
C ALA A 53 27.06 8.13 2.43
N PHE A 54 28.04 7.47 3.03
CA PHE A 54 29.45 7.72 2.75
C PHE A 54 29.77 7.44 1.27
N GLY A 55 30.35 8.43 0.58
CA GLY A 55 30.76 8.31 -0.83
C GLY A 55 29.69 8.63 -1.89
N LYS A 56 28.49 9.08 -1.51
CA LYS A 56 27.48 9.58 -2.47
C LYS A 56 27.64 11.06 -2.75
N LYS A 57 27.50 11.43 -4.03
CA LYS A 57 27.74 12.80 -4.50
C LYS A 57 26.63 13.80 -4.13
N TRP A 58 25.44 13.31 -3.76
CA TRP A 58 24.23 14.15 -3.57
C TRP A 58 23.81 14.34 -2.10
N GLY A 59 24.61 13.93 -1.11
CA GLY A 59 24.39 14.30 0.30
C GLY A 59 23.39 13.42 1.05
N GLU A 60 22.38 14.04 1.66
CA GLU A 60 21.37 13.40 2.52
C GLU A 60 20.51 12.41 1.73
N VAL A 61 20.46 11.15 2.18
CA VAL A 61 19.70 10.07 1.53
C VAL A 61 18.30 9.89 2.10
N GLY A 62 18.06 10.44 3.29
CA GLY A 62 16.79 10.33 3.98
C GLY A 62 16.92 10.83 5.42
N SER A 63 15.92 10.52 6.22
CA SER A 63 16.01 10.67 7.67
C SER A 63 15.31 9.52 8.37
N LYS A 64 15.70 9.28 9.63
CA LYS A 64 14.96 8.42 10.54
C LYS A 64 14.44 9.25 11.72
N GLY A 65 13.28 8.89 12.24
CA GLY A 65 12.74 9.48 13.45
C GLY A 65 12.09 8.46 14.35
N TYR A 66 11.96 8.83 15.62
CA TYR A 66 11.31 8.06 16.66
C TYR A 66 10.49 9.01 17.55
N GLY A 67 9.32 8.57 17.97
CA GLY A 67 8.51 9.31 18.94
C GLY A 67 7.09 8.78 19.07
N GLU A 68 6.24 9.58 19.70
CA GLU A 68 4.84 9.26 19.94
C GLU A 68 3.99 9.48 18.69
N ILE A 69 3.12 8.52 18.39
CA ILE A 69 2.22 8.55 17.26
C ILE A 69 0.79 8.16 17.68
N GLN A 70 -0.18 8.60 16.89
CA GLN A 70 -1.55 8.11 16.93
C GLN A 70 -1.85 7.37 15.62
N VAL A 71 -2.23 6.11 15.74
CA VAL A 71 -2.71 5.28 14.64
C VAL A 71 -4.23 5.21 14.72
N THR A 72 -4.90 5.78 13.72
CA THR A 72 -6.36 5.71 13.60
C THR A 72 -6.70 4.67 12.53
N THR A 73 -7.42 3.62 12.89
CA THR A 73 -7.84 2.55 11.95
C THR A 73 -9.35 2.47 11.85
N GLN A 74 -9.89 2.44 10.64
CA GLN A 74 -11.32 2.35 10.37
C GLN A 74 -11.62 1.19 9.42
N VAL A 75 -12.65 0.41 9.73
CA VAL A 75 -13.23 -0.55 8.79
C VAL A 75 -14.25 0.18 7.92
N VAL A 76 -13.91 0.39 6.65
CA VAL A 76 -14.70 1.20 5.70
C VAL A 76 -15.56 0.35 4.76
N GLY A 77 -15.44 -0.97 4.86
CA GLY A 77 -16.17 -1.91 4.03
C GLY A 77 -15.73 -3.34 4.19
N PHE A 78 -16.24 -4.22 3.34
CA PHE A 78 -15.78 -5.59 3.21
C PHE A 78 -15.98 -6.11 1.79
N ARG A 79 -15.17 -7.12 1.43
CA ARG A 79 -15.29 -7.88 0.18
C ARG A 79 -16.02 -9.18 0.44
N LYS A 80 -16.89 -9.58 -0.48
CA LYS A 80 -17.48 -10.93 -0.54
C LYS A 80 -16.63 -11.78 -1.48
N LEU A 81 -16.07 -12.85 -0.96
CA LEU A 81 -15.17 -13.76 -1.67
C LEU A 81 -15.84 -15.12 -1.79
N ARG A 82 -15.99 -15.62 -3.01
CA ARG A 82 -16.55 -16.95 -3.25
C ARG A 82 -15.63 -18.01 -2.65
N TRP A 83 -16.23 -19.01 -2.01
CA TRP A 83 -15.50 -20.16 -1.50
C TRP A 83 -14.74 -20.89 -2.61
N PHE A 84 -13.59 -21.46 -2.27
CA PHE A 84 -12.68 -22.25 -3.13
C PHE A 84 -11.97 -21.49 -4.26
N THR A 85 -12.60 -20.46 -4.83
CA THR A 85 -12.07 -19.71 -5.97
C THR A 85 -11.45 -18.37 -5.57
N ASN A 86 -11.79 -17.84 -4.39
CA ASN A 86 -11.46 -16.48 -3.96
C ASN A 86 -11.91 -15.39 -4.96
N GLU A 87 -12.87 -15.72 -5.82
CA GLU A 87 -13.47 -14.77 -6.75
C GLU A 87 -14.18 -13.67 -5.96
N THR A 88 -13.88 -12.40 -6.29
CA THR A 88 -14.55 -11.26 -5.65
C THR A 88 -15.96 -11.11 -6.22
N LEU A 89 -16.97 -11.53 -5.45
CA LEU A 89 -18.38 -11.45 -5.81
C LEU A 89 -18.94 -10.03 -5.68
N GLY A 90 -18.40 -9.24 -4.76
CA GLY A 90 -18.88 -7.91 -4.48
C GLY A 90 -18.14 -7.25 -3.33
N GLN A 91 -18.46 -5.98 -3.10
CA GLN A 91 -17.96 -5.20 -1.98
C GLN A 91 -19.10 -4.36 -1.44
N GLU A 92 -19.11 -4.16 -0.13
CA GLU A 92 -20.08 -3.34 0.54
C GLU A 92 -19.35 -2.36 1.45
N ALA A 93 -19.78 -1.10 1.42
CA ALA A 93 -19.24 -0.08 2.32
C ALA A 93 -19.79 -0.30 3.73
N LEU A 94 -18.99 0.03 4.73
CA LEU A 94 -19.35 0.05 6.13
C LEU A 94 -18.97 1.40 6.72
N ASP A 95 -19.77 1.86 7.67
CA ASP A 95 -19.51 3.08 8.42
C ASP A 95 -19.30 2.72 9.89
N LEU A 96 -18.23 1.96 10.16
CA LEU A 96 -17.84 1.61 11.53
C LEU A 96 -16.99 2.74 12.12
N PRO A 97 -17.14 3.04 13.42
CA PRO A 97 -16.33 4.06 14.06
C PRO A 97 -14.84 3.69 14.00
N PRO A 98 -13.95 4.69 13.84
CA PRO A 98 -12.52 4.46 13.89
C PRO A 98 -12.08 4.05 15.30
N SER A 99 -11.03 3.23 15.38
CA SER A 99 -10.30 2.92 16.59
C SER A 99 -8.99 3.70 16.60
N GLU A 100 -8.63 4.26 17.75
CA GLU A 100 -7.39 5.02 17.93
C GLU A 100 -6.44 4.28 18.86
N LEU A 101 -5.18 4.20 18.45
CA LEU A 101 -4.08 3.67 19.24
C LEU A 101 -3.00 4.75 19.37
N GLN A 102 -2.80 5.25 20.59
CA GLN A 102 -1.63 6.07 20.91
C GLN A 102 -0.50 5.15 21.37
N THR A 103 0.66 5.29 20.72
CA THR A 103 1.80 4.38 20.86
C THR A 103 3.08 5.09 20.42
N THR A 104 4.21 4.39 20.38
CA THR A 104 5.44 4.89 19.78
C THR A 104 5.67 4.30 18.39
N GLY A 105 6.39 5.05 17.55
CA GLY A 105 6.70 4.68 16.18
C GLY A 105 8.13 5.05 15.80
N TYR A 106 8.75 4.18 15.01
CA TYR A 106 9.96 4.45 14.25
C TYR A 106 9.58 4.69 12.80
N TRP A 107 10.06 5.77 12.21
CA TRP A 107 9.83 6.06 10.80
C TRP A 107 11.12 6.33 10.05
N LEU A 108 11.11 5.93 8.79
CA LEU A 108 12.16 6.11 7.81
C LEU A 108 11.59 6.86 6.63
N THR A 109 12.23 7.97 6.28
CA THR A 109 11.78 8.90 5.25
C THR A 109 12.85 9.03 4.18
N LEU A 110 12.46 8.95 2.90
CA LEU A 110 13.37 9.17 1.77
C LEU A 110 13.56 10.67 1.53
N SER A 111 14.78 11.11 1.22
CA SER A 111 15.05 12.52 0.88
C SER A 111 14.64 12.84 -0.55
N GLU A 112 14.44 14.12 -0.85
CA GLU A 112 14.14 14.58 -2.22
C GLU A 112 15.27 14.23 -3.20
N ALA A 113 16.53 14.30 -2.75
CA ALA A 113 17.69 13.90 -3.55
C ALA A 113 17.66 12.40 -3.89
N THR A 114 17.31 11.54 -2.93
CA THR A 114 17.12 10.10 -3.19
C THR A 114 16.00 9.87 -4.19
N LEU A 115 14.85 10.55 -4.05
CA LEU A 115 13.75 10.41 -5.01
C LEU A 115 14.14 10.87 -6.41
N ALA A 116 14.83 12.00 -6.53
CA ALA A 116 15.35 12.48 -7.82
C ALA A 116 16.26 11.43 -8.48
N HIS A 117 17.19 10.84 -7.71
CA HIS A 117 18.07 9.80 -8.24
C HIS A 117 17.31 8.53 -8.66
N LEU A 118 16.33 8.08 -7.86
CA LEU A 118 15.49 6.92 -8.21
C LEU A 118 14.61 7.19 -9.44
N ARG A 119 14.15 8.44 -9.62
CA ARG A 119 13.42 8.89 -10.83
C ARG A 119 14.32 8.89 -12.05
N ASP A 120 15.51 9.47 -11.95
CA ASP A 120 16.50 9.53 -13.04
C ASP A 120 16.94 8.13 -13.48
N ALA A 121 17.03 7.19 -12.53
CA ALA A 121 17.31 5.79 -12.80
C ALA A 121 16.09 5.01 -13.36
N GLY A 122 14.90 5.63 -13.43
CA GLY A 122 13.67 5.01 -13.94
C GLY A 122 13.11 3.90 -13.06
N VAL A 123 13.48 3.86 -11.77
CA VAL A 123 13.11 2.79 -10.82
C VAL A 123 12.09 3.24 -9.78
N TRP A 124 11.84 4.55 -9.63
CA TRP A 124 10.78 5.06 -8.75
C TRP A 124 9.40 4.94 -9.40
N SER A 125 8.47 4.32 -8.69
CA SER A 125 7.11 4.12 -9.18
C SER A 125 6.05 4.88 -8.40
N ASN A 126 6.28 5.37 -7.18
CA ASN A 126 5.18 5.92 -6.35
C ASN A 126 4.61 7.28 -6.77
N ASP A 127 5.15 7.95 -7.78
CA ASP A 127 4.59 9.22 -8.25
C ASP A 127 3.20 9.03 -8.90
N PRO A 128 2.32 10.05 -8.83
CA PRO A 128 1.10 10.08 -9.64
C PRO A 128 1.45 9.94 -11.13
N ASN A 129 0.69 9.12 -11.86
CA ASN A 129 0.93 8.95 -13.29
C ASN A 129 0.64 10.27 -14.04
N ASP A 130 1.62 10.75 -14.81
CA ASP A 130 1.42 11.84 -15.76
C ASP A 130 0.93 11.29 -17.11
N TYR A 131 -0.39 11.30 -17.28
CA TYR A 131 -1.06 10.85 -18.50
C TYR A 131 -0.88 11.82 -19.70
N GLY A 132 -0.26 12.99 -19.48
CA GLY A 132 -0.01 14.00 -20.50
C GLY A 132 -1.14 15.03 -20.67
N PRO A 133 -0.87 16.14 -21.38
CA PRO A 133 -1.78 17.29 -21.48
C PRO A 133 -3.09 16.98 -22.23
N GLU A 134 -3.06 15.96 -23.10
CA GLU A 134 -4.20 15.55 -23.91
C GLU A 134 -5.12 14.56 -23.19
N TRP A 135 -4.81 14.19 -21.94
CA TRP A 135 -5.54 13.17 -21.19
C TRP A 135 -7.03 13.48 -21.07
N SER A 136 -7.43 14.74 -20.88
CA SER A 136 -8.84 15.13 -20.83
C SER A 136 -9.58 14.81 -22.14
N LYS A 137 -8.93 14.98 -23.30
CA LYS A 137 -9.51 14.64 -24.61
C LYS A 137 -9.57 13.13 -24.81
N VAL A 138 -8.53 12.40 -24.39
CA VAL A 138 -8.51 10.93 -24.41
C VAL A 138 -9.63 10.37 -23.53
N ARG A 139 -9.79 10.85 -22.30
CA ARG A 139 -10.88 10.44 -21.39
C ARG A 139 -12.24 10.62 -22.02
N LEU A 140 -12.48 11.79 -22.64
CA LEU A 140 -13.75 12.06 -23.33
C LEU A 140 -13.96 11.12 -24.52
N ALA A 141 -12.92 10.83 -25.31
CA ALA A 141 -13.00 9.92 -26.45
C ALA A 141 -13.34 8.49 -26.02
N VAL A 142 -12.71 7.99 -24.94
CA VAL A 142 -13.01 6.67 -24.36
C VAL A 142 -14.43 6.61 -23.83
N ARG A 143 -14.85 7.60 -23.05
CA ARG A 143 -16.23 7.68 -22.51
C ARG A 143 -17.26 7.74 -23.63
N LYS A 144 -17.00 8.52 -24.69
CA LYS A 144 -17.89 8.60 -25.86
C LYS A 144 -17.96 7.27 -26.63
N ARG A 145 -16.82 6.59 -26.82
CA ARG A 145 -16.77 5.23 -27.41
C ARG A 145 -17.63 4.26 -26.61
N ASP A 146 -17.54 4.34 -25.29
CA ASP A 146 -18.25 3.50 -24.33
C ASP A 146 -19.68 3.99 -24.04
N GLN A 147 -20.18 4.96 -24.82
CA GLN A 147 -21.52 5.55 -24.70
C GLN A 147 -21.83 6.09 -23.30
N PHE A 148 -20.81 6.56 -22.58
CA PHE A 148 -20.91 7.02 -21.19
C PHE A 148 -21.47 5.95 -20.25
N THR A 149 -21.33 4.67 -20.61
CA THR A 149 -21.75 3.53 -19.78
C THR A 149 -20.55 2.81 -19.21
N CYS A 150 -20.68 2.36 -17.96
CA CYS A 150 -19.67 1.49 -17.35
C CYS A 150 -19.57 0.18 -18.14
N GLN A 151 -18.39 -0.16 -18.62
CA GLN A 151 -18.17 -1.36 -19.43
C GLN A 151 -18.19 -2.67 -18.62
N VAL A 152 -18.37 -2.58 -17.30
CA VAL A 152 -18.50 -3.75 -16.42
C VAL A 152 -19.95 -3.97 -15.98
N CYS A 153 -20.65 -2.94 -15.51
CA CYS A 153 -22.01 -3.09 -14.97
C CYS A 153 -23.11 -2.42 -15.81
N GLY A 154 -22.77 -1.73 -16.89
CA GLY A 154 -23.72 -1.07 -17.78
C GLY A 154 -24.38 0.20 -17.24
N VAL A 155 -24.07 0.64 -16.01
CA VAL A 155 -24.66 1.88 -15.47
C VAL A 155 -24.26 3.08 -16.33
N LEU A 156 -25.21 3.97 -16.61
CA LEU A 156 -24.97 5.23 -17.32
C LEU A 156 -24.38 6.26 -16.34
N GLU A 157 -23.48 7.10 -16.85
CA GLU A 157 -22.99 8.26 -16.11
C GLU A 157 -24.12 9.18 -15.64
N SER A 158 -23.92 9.78 -14.47
CA SER A 158 -24.86 10.75 -13.88
C SER A 158 -24.12 12.07 -13.62
N ASN A 159 -24.34 12.70 -12.47
CA ASN A 159 -23.72 13.98 -12.11
C ASN A 159 -22.18 13.92 -11.95
N ARG A 160 -21.62 12.70 -11.90
CA ARG A 160 -20.17 12.45 -11.86
C ARG A 160 -19.77 11.69 -13.12
N GLU A 161 -18.68 12.14 -13.75
CA GLU A 161 -18.04 11.41 -14.83
C GLU A 161 -17.57 10.02 -14.36
N HIS A 162 -17.68 9.01 -15.23
CA HIS A 162 -17.02 7.74 -14.97
C HIS A 162 -15.51 7.87 -15.13
N ASP A 163 -14.82 6.98 -14.44
CA ASP A 163 -13.38 6.89 -14.45
C ASP A 163 -12.94 6.16 -15.73
N VAL A 164 -11.76 6.49 -16.24
CA VAL A 164 -11.17 5.80 -17.39
C VAL A 164 -9.98 5.02 -16.88
N HIS A 165 -10.06 3.70 -17.01
CA HIS A 165 -9.10 2.75 -16.46
C HIS A 165 -8.17 2.21 -17.56
N HIS A 166 -6.88 2.11 -17.27
CA HIS A 166 -5.89 1.44 -18.12
C HIS A 166 -5.93 -0.08 -17.90
N LYS A 167 -6.29 -0.85 -18.93
CA LYS A 167 -6.37 -2.32 -18.89
C LYS A 167 -5.00 -2.94 -18.62
N VAL A 168 -3.97 -2.48 -19.34
CA VAL A 168 -2.57 -2.68 -18.99
C VAL A 168 -2.12 -1.42 -18.24
N PRO A 169 -1.63 -1.53 -16.99
CA PRO A 169 -1.28 -0.38 -16.16
C PRO A 169 -0.37 0.61 -16.88
N PHE A 170 -0.62 1.92 -16.73
CA PHE A 170 0.16 2.97 -17.41
C PHE A 170 1.68 2.83 -17.22
N ARG A 171 2.11 2.35 -16.04
CA ARG A 171 3.53 2.14 -15.70
C ARG A 171 4.18 0.98 -16.47
N ALA A 172 3.41 0.09 -17.06
CA ALA A 172 3.89 -0.97 -17.94
C ALA A 172 4.59 -0.46 -19.20
N PHE A 173 4.31 0.80 -19.58
CA PHE A 173 4.83 1.44 -20.78
C PHE A 173 6.08 2.29 -20.50
N ILE A 174 6.69 2.14 -19.32
CA ILE A 174 7.97 2.77 -18.97
C ILE A 174 9.10 1.87 -19.46
N GLN A 175 9.91 2.38 -20.38
CA GLN A 175 11.13 1.72 -20.84
C GLN A 175 12.31 2.69 -20.72
N ASN A 176 13.36 2.28 -20.02
CA ASN A 176 14.56 3.10 -19.78
C ASN A 176 14.24 4.50 -19.19
N GLY A 177 13.28 4.57 -18.25
CA GLY A 177 12.85 5.82 -17.63
C GLY A 177 11.96 6.72 -18.49
N VAL A 178 11.66 6.33 -19.73
CA VAL A 178 10.77 7.07 -20.63
C VAL A 178 9.44 6.33 -20.76
N VAL A 179 8.33 7.04 -20.56
CA VAL A 179 6.98 6.48 -20.73
C VAL A 179 6.49 6.66 -22.17
N ASP A 180 6.10 5.57 -22.81
CA ASP A 180 5.37 5.60 -24.08
C ASP A 180 3.89 5.94 -23.81
N ARG A 181 3.61 7.23 -23.66
CA ARG A 181 2.25 7.74 -23.41
C ARG A 181 1.30 7.44 -24.57
N GLU A 182 1.82 7.42 -25.79
CA GLU A 182 1.00 7.17 -26.98
C GLU A 182 0.45 5.76 -26.94
N GLN A 183 1.31 4.76 -26.67
CA GLN A 183 0.91 3.38 -26.52
C GLN A 183 0.03 3.17 -25.28
N ALA A 184 0.40 3.75 -24.15
CA ALA A 184 -0.35 3.61 -22.90
C ALA A 184 -1.79 4.15 -23.01
N ASN A 185 -1.97 5.28 -23.71
CA ASN A 185 -3.24 5.99 -23.83
C ASN A 185 -4.05 5.62 -25.09
N ARG A 186 -3.66 4.58 -25.83
CA ARG A 186 -4.49 4.09 -26.95
C ARG A 186 -5.85 3.68 -26.42
N LEU A 187 -6.90 4.01 -27.17
CA LEU A 187 -8.28 3.68 -26.80
C LEU A 187 -8.43 2.19 -26.46
N GLU A 188 -7.78 1.30 -27.21
CA GLU A 188 -7.80 -0.15 -26.98
C GLU A 188 -7.35 -0.57 -25.56
N ASN A 189 -6.39 0.17 -24.97
CA ASN A 189 -5.88 -0.05 -23.62
C ASN A 189 -6.76 0.62 -22.54
N LEU A 190 -7.80 1.36 -22.91
CA LEU A 190 -8.62 2.14 -21.98
C LEU A 190 -10.06 1.63 -21.92
N THR A 191 -10.69 1.75 -20.75
CA THR A 191 -12.09 1.37 -20.55
C THR A 191 -12.81 2.30 -19.56
N THR A 192 -14.06 2.63 -19.83
CA THR A 192 -14.90 3.47 -18.95
C THR A 192 -15.51 2.62 -17.83
N LEU A 193 -15.32 3.02 -16.57
CA LEU A 193 -15.83 2.32 -15.39
C LEU A 193 -16.50 3.30 -14.43
N CYS A 194 -17.66 2.94 -13.90
CA CYS A 194 -18.22 3.69 -12.77
C CYS A 194 -17.30 3.57 -11.54
N SER A 195 -17.38 4.52 -10.61
CA SER A 195 -16.52 4.57 -9.41
C SER A 195 -16.47 3.23 -8.65
N GLY A 196 -17.62 2.55 -8.53
CA GLY A 196 -17.72 1.24 -7.89
C GLY A 196 -16.98 0.14 -8.66
N CYS A 197 -17.09 0.10 -9.99
CA CYS A 197 -16.37 -0.88 -10.80
C CYS A 197 -14.88 -0.55 -10.93
N HIS A 198 -14.51 0.74 -11.00
CA HIS A 198 -13.12 1.17 -11.02
C HIS A 198 -12.37 0.71 -9.78
N LYS A 199 -12.96 0.94 -8.59
CA LYS A 199 -12.42 0.46 -7.31
C LYS A 199 -12.25 -1.07 -7.29
N LYS A 200 -13.21 -1.83 -7.84
CA LYS A 200 -13.11 -3.30 -7.92
C LYS A 200 -11.92 -3.75 -8.77
N VAL A 201 -11.68 -3.10 -9.91
CA VAL A 201 -10.58 -3.46 -10.82
C VAL A 201 -9.23 -3.09 -10.22
N GLU A 202 -9.08 -1.88 -9.65
CA GLU A 202 -7.82 -1.45 -9.02
C GLU A 202 -7.41 -2.35 -7.84
N GLN A 203 -8.37 -2.86 -7.07
CA GLN A 203 -8.06 -3.74 -5.94
C GLN A 203 -7.64 -5.16 -6.33
N ASN A 204 -7.99 -5.61 -7.54
CA ASN A 204 -7.54 -6.90 -8.07
C ASN A 204 -6.10 -6.83 -8.62
N VAL A 205 -5.66 -5.65 -9.05
CA VAL A 205 -4.30 -5.39 -9.53
C VAL A 205 -3.40 -5.06 -8.33
N ARG A 206 -3.01 -6.07 -7.55
CA ARG A 206 -2.10 -5.92 -6.39
C ARG A 206 -0.65 -5.66 -6.83
N ILE A 207 -0.38 -4.52 -7.46
CA ILE A 207 0.99 -4.07 -7.72
C ILE A 207 1.51 -3.43 -6.43
N ARG A 208 2.51 -4.06 -5.79
CA ARG A 208 3.25 -3.44 -4.69
C ARG A 208 4.29 -2.48 -5.24
N SER A 209 4.31 -1.25 -4.75
CA SER A 209 5.42 -0.33 -5.00
C SER A 209 6.65 -0.70 -4.19
N GLY A 210 7.80 -0.12 -4.51
CA GLY A 210 9.03 -0.35 -3.76
C GLY A 210 8.99 0.17 -2.32
N LEU A 211 8.22 1.22 -2.04
CA LEU A 211 7.98 1.69 -0.66
C LEU A 211 7.19 0.66 0.15
N ALA A 212 6.11 0.10 -0.43
CA ALA A 212 5.36 -0.98 0.20
C ALA A 212 6.21 -2.26 0.35
N GLY A 213 7.09 -2.53 -0.62
CA GLY A 213 8.06 -3.62 -0.54
C GLY A 213 9.11 -3.42 0.55
N LEU A 214 9.56 -2.17 0.75
CA LEU A 214 10.44 -1.77 1.84
C LEU A 214 9.75 -1.97 3.19
N GLY A 215 8.51 -1.49 3.35
CA GLY A 215 7.71 -1.73 4.55
C GLY A 215 7.56 -3.22 4.86
N PHE A 216 7.27 -4.03 3.84
CA PHE A 216 7.10 -5.47 4.03
C PHE A 216 8.39 -6.17 4.49
N VAL A 217 9.54 -5.88 3.87
CA VAL A 217 10.81 -6.53 4.27
C VAL A 217 11.24 -6.08 5.66
N LEU A 218 11.11 -4.79 5.99
CA LEU A 218 11.44 -4.27 7.32
C LEU A 218 10.52 -4.86 8.38
N GLY A 219 9.22 -4.94 8.11
CA GLY A 219 8.23 -5.52 9.00
C GLY A 219 8.44 -7.01 9.29
N ASN A 220 8.94 -7.78 8.31
CA ASN A 220 9.25 -9.19 8.51
C ASN A 220 10.59 -9.42 9.22
N LEU A 221 11.56 -8.51 9.04
CA LEU A 221 12.87 -8.62 9.67
C LEU A 221 12.86 -8.10 11.10
N ALA A 222 12.17 -7.00 11.37
CA ALA A 222 12.15 -6.35 12.68
C ALA A 222 11.88 -7.31 13.86
N PRO A 223 10.88 -8.23 13.80
CA PRO A 223 10.65 -9.18 14.89
C PRO A 223 11.85 -10.07 15.23
N LEU A 224 12.69 -10.41 14.25
CA LEU A 224 13.88 -11.24 14.46
C LEU A 224 14.96 -10.49 15.28
N PHE A 225 15.08 -9.18 15.11
CA PHE A 225 16.02 -8.34 15.85
C PHE A 225 15.49 -7.93 17.22
N LEU A 226 14.17 -7.82 17.35
CA LEU A 226 13.49 -7.45 18.59
C LEU A 226 13.12 -8.65 19.46
N MET A 227 13.25 -9.87 18.93
CA MET A 227 12.82 -11.12 19.58
C MET A 227 11.34 -11.06 20.01
N CYS A 228 10.49 -10.50 19.15
CA CYS A 228 9.05 -10.36 19.38
C CYS A 228 8.23 -11.18 18.36
N ASP A 229 6.92 -11.27 18.55
CA ASP A 229 6.03 -11.82 17.53
C ASP A 229 5.81 -10.80 16.41
N ALA A 230 5.54 -11.27 15.18
CA ALA A 230 5.23 -10.39 14.06
C ALA A 230 3.94 -9.58 14.29
N GLY A 231 3.02 -10.10 15.10
CA GLY A 231 1.78 -9.43 15.49
C GLY A 231 1.99 -8.24 16.43
N ASP A 232 3.14 -8.15 17.09
CA ASP A 232 3.45 -7.06 18.04
C ASP A 232 3.81 -5.74 17.36
N LEU A 233 4.11 -5.80 16.05
CA LEU A 233 4.49 -4.64 15.24
C LEU A 233 3.45 -4.33 14.17
N GLY A 234 3.13 -3.05 14.04
CA GLY A 234 2.42 -2.51 12.90
C GLY A 234 3.39 -1.97 11.86
N VAL A 235 2.98 -2.01 10.60
CA VAL A 235 3.74 -1.44 9.48
C VAL A 235 2.80 -0.58 8.66
N TYR A 236 3.24 0.62 8.35
CA TYR A 236 2.55 1.56 7.50
C TYR A 236 3.51 2.12 6.45
N SER A 237 3.01 2.35 5.24
CA SER A 237 3.81 2.90 4.14
C SER A 237 2.99 3.99 3.48
N GLU A 238 3.54 5.20 3.47
CA GLU A 238 2.84 6.40 3.02
C GLU A 238 3.68 7.11 1.97
N PRO A 239 3.25 7.13 0.70
CA PRO A 239 3.95 7.83 -0.37
C PRO A 239 4.06 9.34 -0.17
N ALA A 240 3.14 9.97 0.56
CA ALA A 240 3.15 11.42 0.77
C ALA A 240 2.75 11.78 2.21
N TRP A 241 3.63 11.53 3.18
CA TRP A 241 3.27 11.67 4.58
C TRP A 241 3.37 13.12 5.06
N SER A 242 2.23 13.70 5.44
CA SER A 242 2.13 15.10 5.87
C SER A 242 3.02 15.42 7.08
N ALA A 243 3.26 14.44 7.97
CA ALA A 243 4.11 14.62 9.15
C ALA A 243 5.59 14.90 8.81
N VAL A 244 6.02 14.61 7.58
CA VAL A 244 7.39 14.83 7.09
C VAL A 244 7.38 15.57 5.75
N ASN A 245 6.56 16.62 5.65
CA ASN A 245 6.49 17.50 4.48
C ASN A 245 6.13 16.79 3.16
N GLY A 246 5.30 15.74 3.23
CA GLY A 246 4.85 15.00 2.07
C GLY A 246 5.91 14.04 1.50
N MET A 247 6.97 13.76 2.25
CA MET A 247 7.99 12.81 1.82
C MET A 247 7.51 11.36 2.00
N PRO A 248 7.93 10.42 1.12
CA PRO A 248 7.59 9.02 1.25
C PRO A 248 8.24 8.39 2.48
N SER A 249 7.44 7.69 3.28
CA SER A 249 7.88 7.12 4.55
C SER A 249 7.36 5.71 4.80
N VAL A 250 8.17 4.93 5.50
CA VAL A 250 7.77 3.67 6.13
C VAL A 250 7.77 3.89 7.64
N VAL A 251 6.69 3.48 8.31
CA VAL A 251 6.54 3.56 9.77
C VAL A 251 6.38 2.16 10.32
N LEU A 252 7.19 1.78 11.31
CA LEU A 252 6.99 0.60 12.15
C LEU A 252 6.61 1.11 13.54
N TYR A 253 5.60 0.49 14.16
CA TYR A 253 5.09 0.97 15.44
C TYR A 253 4.66 -0.18 16.34
N ASP A 254 4.72 0.06 17.65
CA ASP A 254 4.30 -0.90 18.66
C ASP A 254 2.77 -1.03 18.63
N ARG A 255 2.23 -2.26 18.52
CA ARG A 255 0.76 -2.50 18.54
C ARG A 255 0.14 -2.51 19.93
N ILE A 256 0.89 -2.05 20.92
CA ILE A 256 0.46 -1.97 22.32
C ILE A 256 0.29 -0.49 22.70
N PRO A 257 -0.79 -0.13 23.44
CA PRO A 257 -0.96 1.23 23.93
C PRO A 257 0.28 1.75 24.68
N ALA A 258 0.61 3.02 24.45
CA ALA A 258 1.81 3.71 24.94
C ALA A 258 3.16 3.17 24.43
N GLY A 259 3.17 2.07 23.66
CA GLY A 259 4.39 1.41 23.21
C GLY A 259 5.13 0.67 24.33
N ILE A 260 5.94 -0.31 23.95
CA ILE A 260 6.76 -1.10 24.89
C ILE A 260 8.27 -1.01 24.59
N GLY A 261 8.66 -0.18 23.63
CA GLY A 261 10.06 0.15 23.32
C GLY A 261 10.59 -0.54 22.07
N PHE A 262 9.74 -1.20 21.26
CA PHE A 262 10.21 -1.80 20.01
C PHE A 262 10.61 -0.74 18.99
N SER A 263 9.81 0.32 18.86
CA SER A 263 10.11 1.44 17.96
C SER A 263 11.42 2.14 18.32
N GLU A 264 11.68 2.37 19.61
CA GLU A 264 12.94 2.94 20.10
C GLU A 264 14.13 2.05 19.70
N ARG A 265 14.01 0.75 19.96
CA ARG A 265 15.07 -0.20 19.64
C ARG A 265 15.31 -0.32 18.13
N LEU A 266 14.26 -0.23 17.30
CA LEU A 266 14.40 -0.20 15.83
C LEU A 266 15.11 1.06 15.34
N PHE A 267 14.88 2.20 16.00
CA PHE A 267 15.59 3.44 15.68
C PHE A 267 17.10 3.29 15.92
N GLU A 268 17.50 2.63 17.01
CA GLU A 268 18.90 2.31 17.31
C GLU A 268 19.49 1.30 16.32
N LEU A 269 18.73 0.25 15.97
CA LEU A 269 19.14 -0.84 15.09
C LEU A 269 19.02 -0.52 13.58
N HIS A 270 18.72 0.73 13.22
CA HIS A 270 18.47 1.16 11.84
C HIS A 270 19.48 0.60 10.82
N ASP A 271 20.78 0.83 11.07
CA ASP A 271 21.84 0.47 10.13
C ASP A 271 21.88 -1.04 9.88
N GLU A 272 21.78 -1.84 10.96
CA GLU A 272 21.76 -3.29 10.86
C GLU A 272 20.50 -3.79 10.14
N LEU A 273 19.34 -3.21 10.44
CA LEU A 273 18.08 -3.58 9.81
C LEU A 273 18.11 -3.29 8.29
N ILE A 274 18.63 -2.14 7.87
CA ILE A 274 18.77 -1.78 6.44
C ILE A 274 19.75 -2.72 5.73
N LEU A 275 20.91 -3.00 6.33
CA LEU A 275 21.90 -3.91 5.75
C LEU A 275 21.32 -5.32 5.55
N ARG A 276 20.61 -5.83 6.55
CA ARG A 276 20.00 -7.17 6.52
C ARG A 276 18.84 -7.25 5.54
N ALA A 277 18.05 -6.19 5.42
CA ALA A 277 17.05 -6.06 4.37
C ALA A 277 17.70 -6.08 2.97
N LEU A 278 18.79 -5.34 2.77
CA LEU A 278 19.52 -5.32 1.49
C LEU A 278 20.07 -6.71 1.13
N GLU A 279 20.68 -7.42 2.09
CA GLU A 279 21.18 -8.77 1.90
C GLU A 279 20.05 -9.74 1.51
N LEU A 280 18.94 -9.74 2.25
CA LEU A 280 17.80 -10.62 1.99
C LEU A 280 17.20 -10.38 0.59
N VAL A 281 16.95 -9.12 0.23
CA VAL A 281 16.33 -8.77 -1.05
C VAL A 281 17.28 -9.07 -2.22
N SER A 282 18.58 -8.80 -2.05
CA SER A 282 19.61 -9.07 -3.08
C SER A 282 19.84 -10.57 -3.30
N GLY A 283 19.81 -11.37 -2.23
CA GLY A 283 20.03 -12.82 -2.30
C GLY A 283 18.82 -13.63 -2.74
N CYS A 284 17.63 -13.04 -2.76
CA CYS A 284 16.40 -13.73 -3.18
C CYS A 284 16.38 -13.96 -4.70
N ALA A 285 15.98 -15.14 -5.16
CA ALA A 285 15.96 -15.50 -6.58
C ALA A 285 14.70 -15.04 -7.36
N CYS A 286 13.70 -14.46 -6.70
CA CYS A 286 12.47 -14.04 -7.40
C CYS A 286 12.67 -12.82 -8.32
N ASP A 287 11.85 -12.69 -9.36
CA ASP A 287 11.99 -11.57 -10.31
C ASP A 287 11.37 -10.27 -9.78
N SER A 288 10.11 -10.33 -9.35
CA SER A 288 9.29 -9.15 -9.02
C SER A 288 8.98 -9.00 -7.53
N GLY A 289 9.16 -10.06 -6.75
CA GLY A 289 8.88 -10.12 -5.32
C GLY A 289 8.20 -11.42 -4.90
N CYS A 290 8.47 -11.88 -3.68
CA CYS A 290 7.83 -13.05 -3.08
C CYS A 290 7.61 -12.85 -1.58
N PRO A 291 6.78 -13.69 -0.92
CA PRO A 291 6.55 -13.61 0.52
C PRO A 291 7.82 -13.66 1.38
N SER A 292 8.92 -14.21 0.86
CA SER A 292 10.21 -14.31 1.57
C SER A 292 11.10 -13.07 1.44
N CYS A 293 10.73 -12.05 0.66
CA CYS A 293 11.52 -10.81 0.53
C CYS A 293 10.65 -9.56 0.66
N VAL A 294 10.27 -8.93 -0.45
CA VAL A 294 9.49 -7.67 -0.50
C VAL A 294 7.97 -7.89 -0.54
N GLY A 295 7.54 -9.13 -0.43
CA GLY A 295 6.15 -9.55 -0.56
C GLY A 295 5.82 -10.00 -1.98
N PRO A 296 4.68 -10.69 -2.17
CA PRO A 296 4.30 -11.20 -3.48
C PRO A 296 4.16 -10.05 -4.49
N GLY A 297 4.77 -10.22 -5.66
CA GLY A 297 4.50 -9.37 -6.82
C GLY A 297 3.05 -9.51 -7.30
N GLY A 298 2.61 -8.55 -8.10
CA GLY A 298 1.37 -8.63 -8.86
C GLY A 298 1.49 -9.60 -10.05
N GLU A 299 0.35 -9.92 -10.65
CA GLU A 299 0.28 -10.70 -11.87
C GLU A 299 1.04 -9.99 -13.02
N ASN A 300 1.60 -10.75 -13.97
CA ASN A 300 2.39 -10.25 -15.11
C ASN A 300 3.78 -9.65 -14.78
N GLY A 301 4.40 -10.03 -13.66
CA GLY A 301 5.79 -9.67 -13.37
C GLY A 301 6.00 -8.27 -12.80
N TYR A 302 4.92 -7.56 -12.46
CA TYR A 302 5.00 -6.28 -11.77
C TYR A 302 5.18 -6.50 -10.26
N GLY A 303 6.21 -5.92 -9.65
CA GLY A 303 6.37 -6.01 -8.21
C GLY A 303 7.46 -5.09 -7.68
N GLY A 304 7.45 -4.87 -6.37
CA GLY A 304 8.26 -3.84 -5.73
C GLY A 304 9.76 -4.17 -5.65
N LYS A 305 10.21 -5.37 -6.04
CA LYS A 305 11.58 -5.83 -5.73
C LYS A 305 12.67 -4.92 -6.27
N ALA A 306 12.62 -4.56 -7.55
CA ALA A 306 13.64 -3.74 -8.18
C ALA A 306 13.74 -2.35 -7.52
N GLU A 307 12.59 -1.73 -7.27
CA GLU A 307 12.50 -0.43 -6.61
C GLU A 307 12.91 -0.50 -5.13
N THR A 308 12.45 -1.50 -4.36
CA THR A 308 12.88 -1.72 -2.97
C THR A 308 14.39 -1.93 -2.89
N LEU A 309 14.97 -2.70 -3.81
CA LEU A 309 16.42 -2.92 -3.86
C LEU A 309 17.18 -1.62 -4.15
N ALA A 310 16.66 -0.78 -5.04
CA ALA A 310 17.24 0.53 -5.31
C ALA A 310 17.17 1.43 -4.07
N ILE A 311 16.03 1.48 -3.39
CA ILE A 311 15.86 2.23 -2.13
C ILE A 311 16.84 1.73 -1.05
N LEU A 312 16.99 0.42 -0.86
CA LEU A 312 17.92 -0.14 0.13
C LEU A 312 19.39 0.16 -0.19
N LYS A 313 19.78 0.14 -1.47
CA LYS A 313 21.10 0.63 -1.90
C LYS A 313 21.26 2.12 -1.63
N GLU A 314 20.17 2.88 -1.69
CA GLU A 314 20.19 4.30 -1.35
C GLU A 314 20.42 4.56 0.14
N LEU A 315 19.78 3.76 0.99
CA LEU A 315 19.80 3.92 2.44
C LEU A 315 20.96 3.20 3.15
N ARG A 316 21.76 2.41 2.44
CA ARG A 316 22.89 1.69 3.03
C ARG A 316 23.83 2.69 3.76
N PRO A 317 24.17 2.44 5.05
CA PRO A 317 25.14 3.24 5.80
C PRO A 317 26.50 3.37 5.10
#